data_AF-A0A6M2A4M8-F1
#
_entry.id   AF-A0A6M2A4M8-F1
#
_cell.length_a   1.000
_cell.length_b   1.000
_cell.length_c   1.000
_cell.angle_alpha   90.00
_cell.angle_beta   90.00
_cell.angle_gamma   90.00
#
_symmetry.space_group_name_H-M   'P 1'
#
loop_
_entity.id
_entity.type
_entity.pdbx_description
1 polymer ?
#
loop_
_entity_poly.entity_id
_entity_poly.type
_entity_poly.pdbx_seq_one_letter_code
_entity_poly.pdbx_strand_id
1 'polypeptide(L)' 'MEEANVEQLKHRVSELESINDQLLAELRYLDELLKEIGFEEGLITLKFAAIELLEQDHEEEG' A
#
# COMPACT_ATOMS: atom_id res chain seq x y z
N MET A 1 24.94 13.06 -25.47
CA MET A 1 23.78 13.69 -24.78
C MET A 1 22.69 12.67 -24.51
N GLU A 2 22.39 11.77 -25.46
CA GLU A 2 21.34 10.76 -25.34
C GLU A 2 21.66 9.66 -24.30
N GLU A 3 22.91 9.17 -24.25
CA GLU A 3 23.34 8.17 -23.25
C GLU A 3 23.23 8.67 -21.79
N ALA A 4 23.51 9.96 -21.55
CA ALA A 4 23.41 10.54 -20.20
C ALA A 4 21.97 10.57 -19.68
N ASN A 5 20.98 10.70 -20.56
CA ASN A 5 19.56 10.69 -20.21
C ASN A 5 19.09 9.25 -19.92
N VAL A 6 19.56 8.27 -20.70
CA VAL A 6 19.27 6.85 -20.47
C VAL A 6 19.81 6.38 -19.12
N GLU A 7 21.04 6.76 -18.76
CA GLU A 7 21.62 6.38 -17.46
C GLU A 7 20.92 7.06 -16.28
N GLN A 8 20.48 8.32 -16.42
CA GLN A 8 19.64 8.99 -15.42
C GLN A 8 18.30 8.29 -15.22
N LEU A 9 17.65 7.86 -16.30
CA LEU A 9 16.41 7.11 -16.23
C LEU A 9 16.60 5.75 -15.57
N LYS A 10 17.68 5.02 -15.88
CA LYS A 10 18.01 3.75 -15.23
C LYS A 10 18.24 3.93 -13.74
N HIS A 11 19.01 4.94 -13.34
CA HIS A 11 19.22 5.26 -11.93
C HIS A 11 17.89 5.52 -11.22
N ARG A 12 17.02 6.30 -11.85
CA ARG A 12 15.69 6.58 -11.30
C ARG A 12 14.82 5.33 -11.18
N VAL A 13 14.89 4.43 -12.15
CA VAL A 13 14.20 3.13 -12.08
C VAL A 13 14.71 2.32 -10.89
N SER A 14 16.02 2.21 -10.71
CA SER A 14 16.60 1.46 -9.57
C SER A 14 16.23 2.06 -8.21
N GLU A 15 16.17 3.39 -8.08
CA GLU A 15 15.65 4.04 -6.88
C GLU A 15 14.19 3.67 -6.61
N LEU A 16 13.35 3.72 -7.65
CA LEU A 16 11.93 3.40 -7.54
C LEU A 16 11.70 1.92 -7.24
N GLU A 17 12.51 1.02 -7.80
CA GLU A 17 12.49 -0.41 -7.48
C GLU A 17 12.82 -0.64 -6.01
N SER A 18 13.87 -0.02 -5.49
CA SER A 18 14.23 -0.13 -4.07
C SER A 18 13.13 0.40 -3.14
N ILE A 19 12.49 1.51 -3.50
CA ILE A 19 11.38 2.06 -2.72
C ILE A 19 10.17 1.12 -2.77
N ASN A 20 9.85 0.57 -3.93
CA ASN A 20 8.74 -0.35 -4.10
C ASN A 20 8.95 -1.64 -3.29
N ASP A 21 10.15 -2.22 -3.34
CA ASP A 21 10.50 -3.40 -2.56
C ASP A 21 10.33 -3.16 -1.05
N GLN A 22 10.76 -2.00 -0.56
CA GLN A 22 10.56 -1.62 0.84
C GLN A 22 9.06 -1.48 1.18
N LEU A 23 8.29 -0.76 0.37
CA LEU A 23 6.86 -0.57 0.59
C LEU A 23 6.10 -1.90 0.59
N LEU A 24 6.44 -2.82 -0.31
CA LEU A 24 5.85 -4.15 -0.35
C LEU A 24 6.19 -4.98 0.89
N ALA A 25 7.42 -4.88 1.41
CA ALA A 25 7.80 -5.54 2.65
C ALA A 25 7.01 -5.00 3.85
N GLU A 26 6.87 -3.68 3.95
CA GLU A 26 6.11 -3.04 5.01
C GLU A 26 4.61 -3.39 4.94
N LEU A 27 4.02 -3.40 3.74
CA LEU A 27 2.62 -3.80 3.55
C LEU A 27 2.37 -5.26 3.94
N ARG A 28 3.29 -6.16 3.59
CA ARG A 28 3.19 -7.58 4.00
C ARG A 28 3.28 -7.74 5.50
N TYR A 29 4.20 -7.03 6.14
CA TYR A 29 4.32 -7.04 7.60
C TYR A 29 3.06 -6.51 8.27
N LEU A 30 2.48 -5.43 7.75
CA LEU A 30 1.21 -4.90 8.25
C LEU A 30 0.06 -5.89 8.07
N ASP A 31 -0.01 -6.57 6.94
CA ASP A 31 -1.01 -7.61 6.67
C ASP A 31 -0.91 -8.80 7.64
N GLU A 32 0.32 -9.22 7.96
CA GLU A 32 0.59 -10.24 8.98
C GLU A 32 0.12 -9.79 10.37
N LEU A 33 0.45 -8.56 10.78
CA LEU A 33 -0.02 -8.00 12.05
C LEU A 33 -1.56 -7.94 12.12
N LEU A 34 -2.22 -7.57 11.02
CA LEU A 34 -3.69 -7.52 10.98
C LEU A 34 -4.31 -8.91 11.16
N LYS A 35 -3.70 -9.94 10.56
CA LYS A 35 -4.12 -11.33 10.77
C LYS A 35 -3.93 -11.78 12.21
N GLU A 36 -2.81 -11.41 12.84
CA GLU A 36 -2.54 -11.73 14.24
C GLU A 36 -3.55 -11.12 15.21
N ILE A 37 -4.05 -9.92 14.93
CA ILE A 37 -5.04 -9.24 15.78
C ILE A 37 -6.50 -9.61 15.44
N GLY A 38 -6.73 -10.51 14.49
CA GLY A 38 -8.05 -11.10 14.21
C GLY A 38 -8.75 -10.63 12.93
N PHE A 39 -8.07 -9.88 12.04
CA PHE A 39 -8.58 -9.65 10.68
C PHE A 39 -8.17 -10.83 9.79
N GLU A 40 -9.06 -11.80 9.57
CA GLU A 40 -8.76 -13.08 8.91
C GLU A 40 -8.12 -12.94 7.52
N GLU A 41 -8.52 -11.93 6.74
CA GLU A 41 -7.92 -11.59 5.45
C GLU A 41 -7.02 -10.33 5.50
N GLY A 42 -6.55 -9.96 6.70
CA GLY A 42 -5.62 -8.88 6.95
C GLY A 42 -6.09 -7.52 6.43
N LEU A 43 -5.31 -6.90 5.54
CA LEU A 43 -5.60 -5.59 4.96
C LEU A 43 -6.93 -5.54 4.20
N ILE A 44 -7.36 -6.66 3.62
CA ILE A 44 -8.62 -6.73 2.86
C ILE A 44 -9.80 -6.51 3.80
N THR A 45 -9.85 -7.26 4.89
CA THR A 45 -10.92 -7.13 5.90
C THR A 45 -10.92 -5.74 6.52
N LEU A 46 -9.73 -5.20 6.85
CA LEU A 46 -9.63 -3.83 7.38
C LEU A 46 -10.17 -2.78 6.39
N LYS A 47 -9.84 -2.93 5.10
CA LYS A 47 -10.33 -2.01 4.06
C LYS A 47 -11.84 -2.03 3.95
N PHE A 48 -12.47 -3.21 3.97
CA PHE A 48 -13.93 -3.30 3.93
C PHE A 48 -14.57 -2.67 5.16
N ALA A 49 -14.07 -2.95 6.37
CA ALA A 49 -14.56 -2.33 7.59
C ALA A 49 -14.44 -0.79 7.56
N ALA A 50 -13.35 -0.26 7.01
CA ALA A 50 -13.18 1.18 6.85
C ALA A 50 -14.16 1.80 5.83
N ILE A 51 -14.46 1.10 4.73
CA ILE A 51 -15.45 1.54 3.75
C ILE A 51 -16.85 1.54 4.36
N GLU A 52 -17.23 0.47 5.06
CA GLU A 52 -18.53 0.37 5.74
C GLU A 52 -18.73 1.49 6.77
N LEU A 53 -17.68 1.83 7.54
CA LEU A 53 -17.73 2.95 8.49
C LEU A 53 -17.96 4.29 7.79
N LEU A 54 -17.28 4.55 6.68
CA LEU A 54 -17.45 5.78 5.90
C LEU A 54 -18.85 5.86 5.26
N GLU A 55 -19.39 4.73 4.80
CA GLU A 55 -20.74 4.66 4.24
C GLU A 55 -21.82 4.89 5.31
N GLN A 56 -21.64 4.36 6.53
CA GLN A 56 -22.54 4.60 7.66
C GLN A 56 -22.55 6.08 8.08
N ASP A 57 -21.37 6.72 8.17
CA ASP A 57 -21.28 8.16 8.46
C ASP A 57 -22.03 9.01 7.41
N HIS A 58 -22.01 8.59 6.14
CA HIS A 58 -22.72 9.29 5.07
C HIS A 58 -24.25 9.07 5.08
N GLU A 59 -24.73 7.92 5.56
CA GLU A 59 -26.17 7.65 5.68
C GLU A 59 -26.81 8.29 6.92
N GLU A 60 -26.05 8.50 8.00
CA GLU A 60 -26.54 9.14 9.23
C GLU A 60 -26.64 10.69 9.14
N GLU A 61 -25.94 11.31 8.19
CA GLU A 61 -25.99 12.78 7.94
C GLU A 61 -27.07 13.21 6.92
N GLY A 62 -27.86 12.26 6.38
CA GLY A 62 -28.87 12.47 5.32
C GLY A 62 -30.31 12.72 5.79
#